data_AF-T1A067-F1
#
_entry.id   AF-T1A067-F1
#
_cell.length_a   1.000
_cell.length_b   1.000
_cell.length_c   1.000
_cell.angle_alpha   90.00
_cell.angle_beta   90.00
_cell.angle_gamma   90.00
#
_symmetry.space_group_name_H-M   'P 1'
#
loop_
_entity.id
_entity.type
_entity.pdbx_description
1 polymer ?
#
loop_
_entity_poly.entity_id
_entity_poly.type
_entity_poly.pdbx_seq_one_letter_code
_entity_poly.pdbx_strand_id
1 'polypeptide(L)'
;ADLVLVDPRATAVIRNEDLHHHSEFTLFEGWSLKGVPVRTFSRGETVSEGVFPGTLRGRPGRGRYQRAREFTGPASPAGPGGGAGTPRSPHR
;
A
#
# COMPACT_ATOMS: atom_id res chain seq x y z
N ALA A 1 7.56 -11.41 -9.74
CA ALA A 1 6.35 -11.66 -8.92
C ALA A 1 6.40 -10.78 -7.68
N ASP A 2 5.27 -10.22 -7.26
CA ASP A 2 5.11 -9.51 -5.99
C ASP A 2 4.17 -10.33 -5.10
N LEU A 3 4.61 -10.70 -3.90
CA LEU A 3 3.96 -11.69 -3.04
C LEU A 3 4.22 -11.38 -1.56
N VAL A 4 3.29 -11.78 -0.68
CA VAL A 4 3.46 -11.71 0.77
C VAL A 4 3.16 -13.07 1.37
N LEU A 5 4.06 -13.59 2.20
CA LEU A 5 3.81 -14.73 3.05
C LEU A 5 3.28 -14.22 4.39
N VAL A 6 2.09 -14.69 4.76
CA VAL A 6 1.39 -14.33 5.99
C VAL A 6 1.24 -15.57 6.85
N ASP A 7 1.58 -15.49 8.14
CA ASP A 7 1.21 -16.51 9.11
C ASP A 7 -0.15 -16.15 9.73
N PRO A 8 -1.24 -16.88 9.40
CA PRO A 8 -2.59 -16.59 9.89
C PRO A 8 -2.77 -16.88 11.40
N ARG A 9 -1.83 -17.60 12.02
CA ARG A 9 -1.84 -17.94 13.45
C ARG A 9 -0.99 -16.99 14.27
N ALA A 10 -0.03 -16.31 13.66
CA ALA A 10 0.77 -15.30 14.33
C ALA A 10 -0.09 -14.09 14.75
N THR A 11 0.28 -13.52 15.88
CA THR A 11 -0.32 -12.31 16.45
C THR A 11 0.76 -11.28 16.75
N ALA A 12 0.43 -10.00 16.65
CA ALA A 12 1.32 -8.90 17.00
C ALA A 12 0.51 -7.77 17.66
N VAL A 13 1.18 -6.92 18.43
CA VAL A 13 0.61 -5.67 18.94
C VAL A 13 1.33 -4.52 18.26
N ILE A 14 0.59 -3.58 17.69
CA ILE A 14 1.19 -2.40 17.07
C ILE A 14 1.74 -1.50 18.17
N ARG A 15 3.04 -1.19 18.09
CA ARG A 15 3.70 -0.12 18.82
C ARG A 15 4.39 0.81 17.85
N ASN A 16 4.37 2.12 18.10
CA ASN A 16 5.01 3.08 17.22
C ASN A 16 6.49 2.78 16.99
N GLU A 17 7.20 2.36 18.04
CA GLU A 17 8.63 2.01 18.01
C GLU A 17 8.98 0.85 17.06
N ASP A 18 8.01 -0.03 16.76
CA ASP A 18 8.18 -1.17 15.88
C ASP A 18 7.93 -0.82 14.39
N LEU A 19 7.41 0.37 14.09
CA LEU A 19 6.99 0.75 12.73
C LEU A 19 8.14 1.36 11.92
N HIS A 20 8.19 0.99 10.65
CA HIS A 20 9.22 1.44 9.70
C HIS A 20 8.92 2.81 9.06
N HIS A 21 7.95 3.55 9.60
CA HIS A 21 7.64 4.90 9.12
C HIS A 21 8.54 5.94 9.78
N HIS A 22 8.52 7.17 9.27
CA HIS A 22 9.25 8.30 9.88
C HIS A 22 8.41 9.04 10.93
N SER A 23 7.13 8.70 11.08
CA SER A 23 6.23 9.40 12.01
C SER A 23 6.56 9.06 13.46
N GLU A 24 6.41 10.06 14.33
CA GLU A 24 6.67 9.93 15.77
C GLU A 24 5.48 9.31 16.55
N PHE A 25 4.37 9.03 15.86
CA PHE A 25 3.20 8.39 16.44
C PHE A 25 2.47 7.53 15.40
N THR A 26 1.62 6.63 15.90
CA THR A 26 0.67 5.86 15.11
C THR A 26 -0.72 5.97 15.71
N LEU A 27 -1.75 6.00 14.86
CA LEU A 27 -3.15 5.98 15.30
C LEU A 27 -3.58 4.59 15.81
N PHE A 28 -2.77 3.57 15.55
CA PHE A 28 -3.08 2.17 15.83
C PHE A 28 -2.35 1.63 17.06
N GLU A 29 -1.82 2.51 17.92
CA GLU A 29 -1.07 2.12 19.11
C GLU A 29 -1.88 1.16 19.98
N GLY A 30 -1.27 0.04 20.38
CA GLY A 30 -1.90 -0.99 21.21
C GLY A 30 -2.87 -1.93 20.48
N TRP A 31 -3.10 -1.78 19.17
CA TRP A 31 -3.99 -2.68 18.44
C TRP A 31 -3.39 -4.09 18.32
N SER A 32 -4.19 -5.10 18.66
CA SER A 32 -3.84 -6.51 18.48
C SER A 32 -4.21 -7.00 17.08
N LEU A 33 -3.24 -7.54 16.37
CA LEU A 33 -3.39 -8.09 15.02
C LEU A 33 -3.36 -9.62 15.05
N LYS A 34 -4.08 -10.22 14.12
CA LYS A 34 -4.01 -11.64 13.78
C LYS A 34 -3.73 -11.77 12.28
N GLY A 35 -2.80 -12.66 11.90
CA GLY A 35 -2.36 -12.76 10.52
C GLY A 35 -1.23 -11.79 10.25
N VAL A 36 0.01 -12.17 10.59
CA VAL A 36 1.17 -11.28 10.51
C VAL A 36 2.00 -11.63 9.26
N PRO A 37 2.44 -10.63 8.47
CA PRO A 37 3.41 -10.85 7.40
C PRO A 37 4.72 -11.37 7.98
N VAL A 38 5.25 -12.44 7.39
CA VAL A 38 6.54 -13.03 7.80
C VAL A 38 7.62 -12.90 6.74
N ARG A 39 7.21 -12.65 5.48
CA ARG A 39 8.13 -12.33 4.39
C ARG A 39 7.39 -11.62 3.25
N THR A 40 8.00 -10.58 2.71
CA THR A 40 7.49 -9.85 1.54
C THR A 40 8.48 -9.94 0.41
N PHE A 41 7.99 -10.31 -0.77
CA PHE A 41 8.74 -10.36 -2.01
C PHE A 41 8.26 -9.26 -2.94
N SER A 42 9.21 -8.51 -3.49
CA SER A 42 8.93 -7.64 -4.63
C SER A 42 9.78 -8.08 -5.81
N ARG A 43 9.21 -8.19 -7.01
CA ARG A 43 9.89 -8.63 -8.24
C ARG A 43 10.76 -9.89 -8.04
N GLY A 44 10.31 -10.83 -7.21
CA GLY A 44 10.99 -12.09 -6.93
C GLY A 44 12.10 -12.03 -5.86
N GLU A 45 12.38 -10.87 -5.26
CA GLU A 45 13.39 -10.72 -4.21
C GLU A 45 12.75 -10.37 -2.87
N THR A 46 13.32 -10.91 -1.79
CA THR A 46 12.92 -10.57 -0.41
C THR A 46 13.22 -9.10 -0.11
N VAL A 47 12.21 -8.33 0.25
CA VAL A 47 12.34 -6.91 0.66
C VAL A 47 12.06 -6.68 2.14
N SER A 48 11.36 -7.60 2.78
CA SER A 48 11.18 -7.65 4.24
C SER A 48 11.09 -9.11 4.68
N GLU A 49 11.65 -9.44 5.84
CA GLU A 49 11.61 -10.79 6.41
C GLU A 49 11.54 -10.78 7.94
N GLY A 50 10.98 -11.85 8.50
CA GLY A 50 10.75 -11.97 9.94
C GLY A 50 9.32 -11.57 10.33
N VAL A 51 8.92 -11.98 11.52
CA VAL A 51 7.63 -11.59 12.12
C VAL A 51 7.77 -10.17 12.67
N PHE A 52 6.67 -9.39 12.63
CA PHE A 52 6.57 -8.00 13.10
C PHE A 52 7.48 -7.70 14.30
N PRO A 53 8.37 -6.69 14.20
CA PRO A 53 8.48 -5.71 13.11
C PRO A 53 9.11 -6.26 11.82
N GLY A 54 9.88 -7.36 11.90
CA GLY A 54 10.67 -7.86 10.78
C GLY A 54 11.90 -6.98 10.48
N THR A 55 12.63 -7.30 9.42
CA THR A 55 13.83 -6.59 8.97
C THR A 55 13.69 -6.21 7.52
N LEU A 56 13.89 -4.91 7.21
CA LEU A 56 13.94 -4.43 5.84
C LEU A 56 15.23 -4.88 5.14
N ARG A 57 15.07 -5.42 3.94
CA ARG A 57 16.15 -5.85 3.03
C ARG A 57 16.16 -5.07 1.71
N GLY A 58 15.11 -4.29 1.44
CA GLY A 58 14.98 -3.47 0.25
C GLY A 58 16.06 -2.38 0.14
N ARG A 59 16.38 -1.96 -1.08
CA ARG A 59 17.33 -0.88 -1.38
C ARG A 59 16.61 0.28 -2.07
N PRO A 60 16.94 1.56 -1.76
CA PRO A 60 16.42 2.71 -2.49
C PRO A 60 16.65 2.58 -4.00
N GLY A 61 15.69 3.05 -4.80
CA GLY A 61 15.79 3.04 -6.27
C GLY A 61 15.55 1.68 -6.96
N ARG A 62 15.37 0.59 -6.19
CA ARG A 62 15.05 -0.73 -6.75
C ARG A 62 13.70 -0.78 -7.48
N GLY A 63 12.72 -0.03 -6.98
CA GLY A 63 11.39 0.07 -7.57
C GLY A 63 11.47 0.60 -9.00
N ARG A 64 10.49 0.23 -9.84
CA ARG A 64 10.36 0.78 -11.18
C ARG A 64 8.95 1.33 -11.35
N TYR A 65 8.84 2.45 -12.05
CA TYR A 65 7.58 3.04 -12.43
C TYR A 65 6.79 2.06 -13.30
N GLN A 66 5.56 1.76 -12.89
CA GLN A 66 4.63 0.93 -13.64
C GLN A 66 3.67 1.87 -14.38
N ARG A 67 3.77 1.95 -15.70
CA ARG A 67 2.83 2.74 -16.51
C ARG A 67 1.43 2.13 -16.41
N ALA A 68 0.47 2.95 -15.99
CA ALA A 68 -0.93 2.59 -16.13
C ALA A 68 -1.27 2.47 -17.61
N ARG A 69 -2.14 1.51 -17.94
CA ARG A 69 -2.76 1.46 -19.26
C ARG A 69 -3.94 2.42 -19.26
N GLU A 70 -4.22 2.99 -20.42
CA GLU A 70 -5.46 3.74 -20.61
C GLU A 70 -6.65 2.83 -20.30
N PHE A 71 -7.58 3.37 -19.50
CA PHE A 71 -8.82 2.67 -19.23
C PHE A 71 -9.63 2.61 -20.52
N THR A 72 -9.68 1.43 -21.12
CA THR A 72 -10.41 1.15 -22.38
C THR A 72 -11.74 0.43 -22.13
N GLY A 73 -12.18 0.39 -20.87
CA GLY A 73 -13.51 -0.10 -20.51
C GLY A 73 -14.59 0.91 -20.91
N PRO A 74 -15.86 0.47 -21.03
CA PRO A 74 -16.96 1.39 -21.30
C PRO A 74 -17.03 2.44 -20.19
N ALA A 75 -17.28 3.70 -20.56
CA ALA A 75 -17.63 4.72 -19.59
C ALA A 75 -18.84 4.20 -18.80
N SER A 76 -18.71 4.15 -17.46
CA SER A 76 -19.84 3.80 -16.61
C SER A 76 -20.97 4.80 -16.91
N PRO A 77 -22.23 4.35 -17.13
CA PRO A 77 -23.31 5.28 -17.39
C PRO A 77 -23.37 6.27 -16.23
N ALA A 78 -23.35 7.58 -16.56
CA ALA A 78 -23.48 8.61 -15.57
C ALA A 78 -24.75 8.33 -14.74
N GLY A 79 -24.57 8.09 -13.43
CA GLY A 79 -25.70 8.00 -12.52
C GLY A 79 -26.52 9.29 -12.61
N PRO A 80 -27.84 9.24 -12.37
CA PRO A 80 -28.68 10.43 -12.45
C PRO A 80 -28.32 11.37 -11.29
N GLY A 81 -27.46 12.37 -11.54
CA GLY A 81 -27.16 13.41 -10.57
C GLY A 81 -25.87 14.19 -10.83
N GLY A 82 -26.00 15.37 -11.40
CA GLY A 82 -24.93 16.38 -11.46
C GLY A 82 -25.07 17.29 -12.68
N GLY A 83 -25.63 18.49 -12.47
CA GLY A 83 -25.95 19.46 -13.52
C GLY A 83 -24.77 19.83 -14.42
N ALA A 84 -25.13 20.29 -15.62
CA ALA A 84 -24.23 20.70 -16.69
C ALA A 84 -23.06 21.57 -16.21
N GLY A 85 -21.84 21.01 -16.30
CA GLY A 85 -20.61 21.77 -16.16
C GLY A 85 -20.40 22.66 -17.37
N THR A 86 -20.50 23.98 -17.18
CA THR A 86 -20.08 25.00 -18.14
C THR A 86 -18.62 24.75 -18.55
N PRO A 87 -18.25 24.84 -19.85
CA PRO A 87 -16.86 24.69 -20.26
C PRO A 87 -16.01 25.84 -19.67
N ARG A 88 -14.91 25.48 -19.00
CA ARG A 88 -13.92 26.46 -18.54
C ARG A 88 -13.20 27.05 -19.74
N SER A 89 -13.33 28.36 -19.94
CA SER A 89 -12.53 29.12 -20.90
C SER A 89 -11.04 29.03 -20.53
N PRO A 90 -10.12 28.88 -21.50
CA PRO A 90 -8.70 28.98 -21.24
C PRO A 90 -8.34 30.44 -20.97
N HIS A 91 -7.92 30.74 -19.74
CA HIS A 91 -7.27 32.02 -19.45
C HIS A 91 -5.88 32.04 -20.10
N ARG A 92 -5.65 33.16 -20.80
CA ARG A 92 -4.42 33.62 -21.44
C ARG A 92 -3.29 33.84 -20.43
#